data_AF-J0QUR5-F1
#
_entry.id   AF-J0QUR5-F1
#
_cell.length_a   1.000
_cell.length_b   1.000
_cell.length_c   1.000
_cell.angle_alpha   90.00
_cell.angle_beta   90.00
_cell.angle_gamma   90.00
#
_symmetry.space_group_name_H-M   'P 1'
#
loop_
_entity.id
_entity.type
_entity.pdbx_description
1 polymer ?
#
loop_
_entity_poly.entity_id
_entity_poly.type
_entity_poly.pdbx_seq_one_letter_code
_entity_poly.pdbx_strand_id
1 'polypeptide(L)'
;MHRFFFTFIFAAFLCLFWLPSLAETIREKAINQSESIQRQQTQEQRFQRLYRRNKTQGISLADDDATAPYDASRQKNCLLIKSIELIGARLISHRDLHDAISHWEGHCLGIDDINKVLKAVTMLYMKRGYIAVRAYLPEQDLSGGHLQIVVVEGQVEDITLNGHKVERKDRGEIITAFPHLIGQPTNLRQIEQGLDQINRLFSRQATINLGAGSNSGGSILDVHIEKQKPWLITLSSDNLGARATGLYQTRVSLSFDDLLGGNDQWSFSYQRSMDGGPYHFSKKRPNSDTLTGSFSIPYGTWTTGFDGTWSQYHSSVKGIFSDIMTAGKSLSLTPWVSRVIDRDQESKTWVTGRLTWKYADNFIMGSRVDVSSRKLAIASLELDHTRQWLGGDFSAHIGFHKGLAILGAYDDKAQENATQNAPKGQFRKWSFSLGYARPFSLHSYHFRYNTLLSGQWSPDTLFGSEQISLGGNSSVRGVREAVYYGNNGVFWRNELSLLLPGFTSERGRKVMSQFAPYLALDLGAVANDVSKNSFGGSLVGATLGFHASGQITEVDVSYSNILNASIPIEKGNRVGVFQMRALLRF
;
A
#
# COMPACT_ATOMS: atom_id res chain seq x y z
N MET A 1 -28.07 22.05 -60.35
CA MET A 1 -26.74 21.70 -59.78
C MET A 1 -26.37 22.44 -58.49
N HIS A 2 -26.91 23.64 -58.19
CA HIS A 2 -26.52 24.38 -56.98
C HIS A 2 -26.97 23.80 -55.64
N ARG A 3 -28.09 23.06 -55.58
CA ARG A 3 -28.57 22.47 -54.32
C ARG A 3 -27.77 21.24 -53.85
N PHE A 4 -27.14 20.50 -54.76
CA PHE A 4 -26.31 19.34 -54.39
C PHE A 4 -24.92 19.74 -53.89
N PHE A 5 -24.38 20.85 -54.39
CA PHE A 5 -23.06 21.35 -54.00
C PHE A 5 -23.05 21.90 -52.58
N PHE A 6 -24.14 22.54 -52.15
CA PHE A 6 -24.26 23.10 -50.80
C PHE A 6 -24.41 22.02 -49.71
N THR A 7 -25.14 20.93 -49.99
CA THR A 7 -25.28 19.81 -49.05
C THR A 7 -23.97 19.03 -48.88
N PHE A 8 -23.16 18.93 -49.93
CA PHE A 8 -21.85 18.26 -49.89
C PHE A 8 -20.82 19.06 -49.09
N ILE A 9 -20.82 20.40 -49.24
CA ILE A 9 -19.96 21.30 -48.45
C ILE A 9 -20.39 21.30 -46.98
N PHE A 10 -21.69 21.26 -46.68
CA PHE A 10 -22.19 21.21 -45.31
C PHE A 10 -21.90 19.87 -44.62
N ALA A 11 -21.99 18.74 -45.34
CA ALA A 11 -21.60 17.42 -44.83
C ALA A 11 -20.08 17.30 -44.64
N ALA A 12 -19.27 17.89 -45.53
CA ALA A 12 -17.82 17.97 -45.38
C ALA A 12 -17.41 18.84 -44.17
N PHE A 13 -18.13 19.94 -43.91
CA PHE A 13 -17.92 20.79 -42.73
C PHE A 13 -18.31 20.07 -41.43
N LEU A 14 -19.42 19.32 -41.42
CA LEU A 14 -19.82 18.49 -40.26
C LEU A 14 -18.83 17.35 -39.98
N CYS A 15 -18.26 16.72 -41.02
CA CYS A 15 -17.19 15.72 -40.85
C CYS A 15 -15.88 16.33 -40.34
N LEU A 16 -15.55 17.57 -40.71
CA LEU A 16 -14.36 18.29 -40.23
C LEU A 16 -14.44 18.62 -38.73
N PHE A 17 -15.64 18.81 -38.17
CA PHE A 17 -15.83 19.00 -36.72
C PHE A 17 -15.78 17.70 -35.90
N TRP A 18 -15.90 16.52 -36.53
CA TRP A 18 -15.88 15.23 -35.83
C TRP A 18 -14.48 14.58 -35.77
N LEU A 19 -13.60 14.88 -36.73
CA LEU A 19 -12.21 14.40 -36.77
C LEU A 19 -11.33 14.77 -35.56
N PRO A 20 -11.37 16.00 -35.01
CA PRO A 20 -10.57 16.33 -33.82
C PRO A 20 -10.99 15.50 -32.59
N SER A 21 -12.27 15.13 -32.48
CA SER A 21 -12.80 14.40 -31.33
C SER A 21 -12.25 12.97 -31.19
N LEU A 22 -11.98 12.27 -32.31
CA LEU A 22 -11.44 10.91 -32.34
C LEU A 22 -9.94 10.86 -32.01
N ALA A 23 -9.18 11.82 -32.53
CA ALA A 23 -7.77 11.97 -32.18
C ALA A 23 -7.60 12.38 -30.70
N GLU A 24 -8.52 13.20 -30.20
CA GLU A 24 -8.60 13.62 -28.79
C GLU A 24 -8.90 12.45 -27.85
N THR A 25 -9.86 11.58 -28.19
CA THR A 25 -10.18 10.37 -27.37
C THR A 25 -9.04 9.35 -27.35
N ILE A 26 -8.34 9.14 -28.46
CA ILE A 26 -7.21 8.19 -28.50
C ILE A 26 -5.99 8.73 -27.75
N ARG A 27 -5.74 10.04 -27.83
CA ARG A 27 -4.75 10.74 -26.99
C ARG A 27 -5.08 10.59 -25.50
N GLU A 28 -6.34 10.83 -25.11
CA GLU A 28 -6.78 10.64 -23.73
C GLU A 28 -6.57 9.21 -23.26
N LYS A 29 -6.92 8.22 -24.08
CA LYS A 29 -6.66 6.80 -23.78
C LYS A 29 -5.16 6.50 -23.58
N ALA A 30 -4.28 7.09 -24.39
CA ALA A 30 -2.84 6.93 -24.25
C ALA A 30 -2.28 7.60 -22.98
N ILE A 31 -2.72 8.82 -22.66
CA ILE A 31 -2.38 9.52 -21.40
C ILE A 31 -2.87 8.70 -20.21
N ASN A 32 -4.12 8.24 -20.27
CA ASN A 32 -4.76 7.46 -19.22
C ASN A 32 -4.08 6.11 -19.00
N GLN A 33 -3.49 5.51 -20.03
CA GLN A 33 -2.70 4.29 -19.86
C GLN A 33 -1.43 4.54 -19.04
N SER A 34 -0.73 5.65 -19.27
CA SER A 34 0.46 5.99 -18.47
C SER A 34 0.10 6.23 -17.00
N GLU A 35 -1.01 6.93 -16.75
CA GLU A 35 -1.54 7.15 -15.40
C GLU A 35 -2.09 5.86 -14.78
N SER A 36 -2.71 4.96 -15.55
CA SER A 36 -3.18 3.68 -15.03
C SER A 36 -2.01 2.76 -14.66
N ILE A 37 -0.91 2.79 -15.41
CA ILE A 37 0.32 2.06 -15.07
C ILE A 37 0.88 2.60 -13.74
N GLN A 38 0.96 3.93 -13.58
CA GLN A 38 1.43 4.54 -12.34
C GLN A 38 0.51 4.20 -11.14
N ARG A 39 -0.81 4.22 -11.33
CA ARG A 39 -1.80 3.84 -10.30
C ARG A 39 -1.67 2.37 -9.93
N GLN A 40 -1.56 1.48 -10.91
CA GLN A 40 -1.39 0.05 -10.70
C GLN A 40 -0.08 -0.23 -9.95
N GLN A 41 1.03 0.41 -10.33
CA GLN A 41 2.29 0.28 -9.60
C GLN A 41 2.17 0.76 -8.15
N THR A 42 1.54 1.91 -7.93
CA THR A 42 1.31 2.44 -6.58
C THR A 42 0.47 1.49 -5.74
N GLN A 43 -0.58 0.91 -6.32
CA GLN A 43 -1.43 -0.09 -5.68
C GLN A 43 -0.68 -1.40 -5.40
N GLU A 44 0.09 -1.93 -6.36
CA GLU A 44 0.91 -3.14 -6.19
C GLU A 44 1.97 -2.93 -5.10
N GLN A 45 2.67 -1.80 -5.09
CA GLN A 45 3.63 -1.46 -4.05
C GLN A 45 2.97 -1.36 -2.67
N ARG A 46 1.80 -0.71 -2.57
CA ARG A 46 1.03 -0.67 -1.32
C ARG A 46 0.66 -2.08 -0.88
N PHE A 47 0.07 -2.89 -1.76
CA PHE A 47 -0.31 -4.26 -1.45
C PHE A 47 0.89 -5.12 -1.01
N GLN A 48 2.03 -5.04 -1.69
CA GLN A 48 3.24 -5.77 -1.30
C GLN A 48 3.77 -5.32 0.07
N ARG A 49 3.75 -4.01 0.37
CA ARG A 49 4.12 -3.47 1.68
C ARG A 49 3.19 -4.00 2.77
N LEU A 50 1.89 -4.06 2.50
CA LEU A 50 0.88 -4.60 3.42
C LEU A 50 1.10 -6.09 3.67
N TYR A 51 1.23 -6.88 2.61
CA TYR A 51 1.40 -8.33 2.69
C TYR A 51 2.70 -8.74 3.39
N ARG A 52 3.80 -8.01 3.17
CA ARG A 52 5.08 -8.30 3.85
C ARG A 52 5.06 -7.87 5.32
N ARG A 53 4.43 -6.74 5.64
CA ARG A 53 4.33 -6.26 7.03
C ARG A 53 3.48 -7.16 7.92
N ASN A 54 2.50 -7.88 7.36
CA ASN A 54 1.68 -8.83 8.13
C ASN A 54 2.37 -10.17 8.41
N LYS A 55 3.57 -10.42 7.87
CA LYS A 55 4.36 -11.62 8.18
C LYS A 55 5.20 -11.51 9.44
N THR A 56 5.32 -10.33 10.05
CA THR A 56 6.02 -10.19 11.33
C THR A 56 5.15 -10.87 12.40
N GLN A 57 5.53 -12.10 12.78
CA GLN A 57 4.88 -12.80 13.88
C GLN A 57 5.04 -11.95 15.14
N GLY A 58 3.92 -11.55 15.74
CA GLY A 58 3.92 -10.88 17.02
C GLY A 58 4.55 -11.77 18.08
N ILE A 59 5.23 -11.17 19.04
CA ILE A 59 5.70 -11.89 20.23
C ILE A 59 4.44 -12.29 21.02
N SER A 60 4.12 -13.59 20.99
CA SER A 60 3.02 -14.16 21.77
C SER A 60 3.43 -14.16 23.23
N LEU A 61 2.87 -13.25 24.01
CA LEU A 61 2.95 -13.28 25.47
C LEU A 61 1.85 -14.24 25.94
N ALA A 62 2.17 -15.16 26.86
CA ALA A 62 1.19 -16.07 27.42
C ALA A 62 0.14 -15.27 28.20
N ASP A 63 -1.13 -15.36 27.79
CA ASP A 63 -2.26 -14.87 28.56
C ASP A 63 -2.49 -15.84 29.72
N ASP A 64 -2.35 -15.35 30.94
CA ASP A 64 -2.79 -16.06 32.15
C ASP A 64 -3.67 -15.12 32.97
N ASP A 65 -4.89 -15.59 33.26
CA ASP A 65 -5.97 -14.95 34.02
C ASP A 65 -5.49 -13.90 35.05
N ALA A 66 -5.85 -12.64 34.81
CA ALA A 66 -5.50 -11.50 35.67
C ALA A 66 -6.71 -10.71 36.18
N THR A 67 -7.94 -11.20 36.04
CA THR A 67 -9.16 -10.49 36.47
C THR A 67 -10.14 -11.38 37.24
N ALA A 68 -9.65 -12.20 38.16
CA ALA A 68 -10.52 -12.86 39.12
C ALA A 68 -10.88 -11.89 40.26
N PRO A 69 -12.17 -11.72 40.62
CA PRO A 69 -12.60 -10.92 41.76
C PRO A 69 -12.00 -11.46 43.08
N TYR A 70 -11.72 -10.55 44.00
CA TYR A 70 -11.25 -10.88 45.35
C TYR A 70 -12.25 -11.78 46.09
N ASP A 71 -11.82 -12.98 46.49
CA ASP A 71 -12.59 -13.90 47.33
C ASP A 71 -12.02 -13.87 48.75
N ALA A 72 -12.72 -13.16 49.63
CA ALA A 72 -12.35 -12.93 51.03
C ALA A 72 -12.36 -14.20 51.90
N SER A 73 -12.80 -15.35 51.39
CA SER A 73 -13.16 -16.51 52.21
C SER A 73 -12.02 -17.51 52.52
N ARG A 74 -10.76 -17.26 52.08
CA ARG A 74 -9.73 -18.32 52.05
C ARG A 74 -8.42 -18.16 52.82
N GLN A 75 -8.12 -17.05 53.50
CA GLN A 75 -6.80 -16.91 54.14
C GLN A 75 -6.85 -16.83 55.67
N LYS A 76 -6.28 -17.85 56.31
CA LYS A 76 -6.06 -17.89 57.77
C LYS A 76 -4.87 -17.03 58.24
N ASN A 77 -3.97 -16.62 57.33
CA ASN A 77 -2.83 -15.74 57.60
C ASN A 77 -2.80 -14.60 56.56
N CYS A 78 -3.28 -13.41 56.93
CA CYS A 78 -3.25 -12.21 56.10
C CYS A 78 -2.88 -10.98 56.95
N LEU A 79 -2.36 -9.95 56.30
CA LEU A 79 -1.99 -8.67 56.92
C LEU A 79 -2.89 -7.56 56.39
N LEU A 80 -3.38 -6.68 57.28
CA LEU A 80 -4.19 -5.53 56.86
C LEU A 80 -3.29 -4.49 56.17
N ILE A 81 -3.46 -4.31 54.86
CA ILE A 81 -2.70 -3.32 54.08
C ILE A 81 -3.56 -2.08 53.89
N LYS A 82 -3.14 -0.95 54.46
CA LYS A 82 -3.82 0.35 54.39
C LYS A 82 -3.49 1.12 53.12
N SER A 83 -2.24 1.02 52.64
CA SER A 83 -1.79 1.72 51.44
C SER A 83 -0.71 0.93 50.72
N ILE A 84 -0.66 1.07 49.39
CA ILE A 84 0.37 0.46 48.55
C ILE A 84 1.18 1.58 47.87
N GLU A 85 2.49 1.56 48.08
CA GLU A 85 3.42 2.52 47.49
C GLU A 85 4.28 1.83 46.42
N LEU A 86 4.33 2.40 45.20
CA LEU A 86 5.19 1.92 44.13
C LEU A 86 6.43 2.82 44.00
N ILE A 87 7.62 2.25 44.20
CA ILE A 87 8.90 2.93 44.10
C ILE A 87 9.56 2.57 42.77
N GLY A 88 10.03 3.58 42.02
CA GLY A 88 10.75 3.37 40.75
C GLY A 88 9.87 3.28 39.50
N ALA A 89 8.54 3.34 39.65
CA ALA A 89 7.58 3.32 38.55
C ALA A 89 7.43 4.72 37.91
N ARG A 90 8.22 5.03 36.87
CA ARG A 90 8.27 6.35 36.21
C ARG A 90 7.64 6.38 34.82
N LEU A 91 7.56 5.25 34.13
CA LEU A 91 7.06 5.16 32.74
C LEU A 91 5.52 5.15 32.67
N ILE A 92 4.85 4.76 33.75
CA ILE A 92 3.40 4.75 33.86
C ILE A 92 2.97 5.87 34.80
N SER A 93 1.86 6.54 34.46
CA SER A 93 1.35 7.63 35.30
C SER A 93 0.92 7.11 36.68
N HIS A 94 1.13 7.91 37.72
CA HIS A 94 0.69 7.55 39.08
C HIS A 94 -0.82 7.25 39.15
N ARG A 95 -1.63 7.94 38.34
CA ARG A 95 -3.07 7.68 38.25
C ARG A 95 -3.36 6.28 37.73
N ASP A 96 -2.77 5.90 36.59
CA ASP A 96 -2.98 4.57 36.00
C ASP A 96 -2.50 3.44 36.94
N LEU A 97 -1.40 3.68 37.66
CA LEU A 97 -0.88 2.73 38.67
C LEU A 97 -1.82 2.60 39.86
N HIS A 98 -2.31 3.72 40.41
CA HIS A 98 -3.25 3.74 41.52
C HIS A 98 -4.58 3.10 41.14
N ASP A 99 -5.14 3.45 39.97
CA ASP A 99 -6.38 2.85 39.46
C ASP A 99 -6.23 1.33 39.30
N ALA A 100 -5.04 0.85 38.95
CA ALA A 100 -4.77 -0.59 38.81
C ALA A 100 -4.68 -1.33 40.14
N ILE A 101 -4.25 -0.70 41.24
CA ILE A 101 -3.97 -1.39 42.52
C ILE A 101 -4.89 -1.01 43.69
N SER A 102 -5.65 0.08 43.57
CA SER A 102 -6.49 0.65 44.65
C SER A 102 -7.51 -0.35 45.23
N HIS A 103 -7.95 -1.33 44.44
CA HIS A 103 -8.89 -2.36 44.92
C HIS A 103 -8.31 -3.26 46.03
N TRP A 104 -6.98 -3.34 46.18
CA TRP A 104 -6.34 -4.11 47.25
C TRP A 104 -6.02 -3.26 48.50
N GLU A 105 -6.16 -1.93 48.43
CA GLU A 105 -5.94 -1.05 49.58
C GLU A 105 -7.10 -1.14 50.58
N GLY A 106 -6.79 -1.13 51.87
CA GLY A 106 -7.76 -1.27 52.95
C GLY A 106 -8.22 -2.70 53.24
N HIS A 107 -7.64 -3.71 52.57
CA HIS A 107 -8.01 -5.11 52.70
C HIS A 107 -6.95 -5.97 53.42
N CYS A 108 -7.36 -7.13 53.92
CA CYS A 108 -6.44 -8.13 54.45
C CYS A 108 -5.86 -8.94 53.28
N LEU A 109 -4.56 -8.79 53.04
CA LEU A 109 -3.86 -9.44 51.93
C LEU A 109 -2.93 -10.53 52.46
N GLY A 110 -3.02 -11.73 51.88
CA GLY A 110 -2.01 -12.77 52.04
C GLY A 110 -1.02 -12.77 50.88
N ILE A 111 -0.12 -13.75 50.89
CA ILE A 111 0.96 -13.88 49.89
C ILE A 111 0.39 -13.96 48.46
N ASP A 112 -0.69 -14.71 48.27
CA ASP A 112 -1.32 -14.86 46.94
C ASP A 112 -1.88 -13.53 46.43
N ASP A 113 -2.41 -12.69 47.30
CA ASP A 113 -2.98 -11.40 46.90
C ASP A 113 -1.88 -10.38 46.61
N ILE A 114 -0.80 -10.39 47.39
CA ILE A 114 0.40 -9.58 47.07
C ILE A 114 0.97 -10.00 45.71
N ASN A 115 1.02 -11.29 45.40
CA ASN A 115 1.43 -11.78 44.08
C ASN A 115 0.49 -11.30 42.96
N LYS A 116 -0.82 -11.20 43.21
CA LYS A 116 -1.77 -10.60 42.26
C LYS A 116 -1.51 -9.10 42.06
N VAL A 117 -1.18 -8.34 43.12
CA VAL A 117 -0.80 -6.92 42.99
C VAL A 117 0.45 -6.78 42.12
N LEU A 118 1.51 -7.56 42.39
CA LEU A 118 2.75 -7.55 41.59
C LEU A 118 2.47 -7.91 40.13
N LYS A 119 1.61 -8.91 39.88
CA LYS A 119 1.19 -9.31 38.54
C LYS A 119 0.39 -8.19 37.86
N ALA A 120 -0.52 -7.53 38.55
CA ALA A 120 -1.32 -6.43 38.00
C ALA A 120 -0.44 -5.24 37.56
N VAL A 121 0.54 -4.86 38.38
CA VAL A 121 1.54 -3.84 38.02
C VAL A 121 2.32 -4.28 36.79
N THR A 122 2.88 -5.49 36.78
CA THR A 122 3.64 -6.02 35.63
C THR A 122 2.80 -6.05 34.35
N MET A 123 1.54 -6.51 34.43
CA MET A 123 0.62 -6.55 33.29
C MET A 123 0.27 -5.17 32.74
N LEU A 124 0.17 -4.14 33.60
CA LEU A 124 -0.05 -2.76 33.15
C LEU A 124 1.11 -2.25 32.28
N TYR A 125 2.35 -2.55 32.68
CA TYR A 125 3.55 -2.24 31.90
C TYR A 125 3.60 -3.02 30.58
N MET A 126 3.32 -4.32 30.62
CA MET A 126 3.28 -5.17 29.43
C MET A 126 2.23 -4.69 28.42
N LYS A 127 1.04 -4.26 28.88
CA LYS A 127 0.00 -3.68 28.04
C LYS A 127 0.46 -2.39 27.32
N ARG A 128 1.37 -1.63 27.94
CA ARG A 128 2.02 -0.44 27.34
C ARG A 128 3.26 -0.79 26.52
N GLY A 129 3.59 -2.07 26.39
CA GLY A 129 4.68 -2.60 25.58
C GLY A 129 6.01 -2.69 26.32
N TYR A 130 6.09 -2.39 27.62
CA TYR A 130 7.33 -2.55 28.38
C TYR A 130 7.45 -3.99 28.88
N ILE A 131 8.40 -4.73 28.31
CA ILE A 131 8.54 -6.18 28.52
C ILE A 131 9.66 -6.55 29.49
N ALA A 132 10.63 -5.66 29.71
CA ALA A 132 11.71 -5.87 30.66
C ALA A 132 11.42 -5.15 32.00
N VAL A 133 10.24 -5.37 32.57
CA VAL A 133 9.84 -4.72 33.83
C VAL A 133 9.62 -5.78 34.89
N ARG A 134 10.12 -5.52 36.10
CA ARG A 134 9.91 -6.41 37.25
C ARG A 134 9.45 -5.61 38.46
N ALA A 135 8.21 -5.85 38.88
CA ALA A 135 7.75 -5.47 40.21
C ALA A 135 8.14 -6.56 41.21
N TYR A 136 8.75 -6.19 42.33
CA TYR A 136 9.06 -7.13 43.40
C TYR A 136 8.88 -6.50 44.77
N LEU A 137 8.73 -7.37 45.77
CA LEU A 137 8.60 -6.98 47.17
C LEU A 137 9.99 -6.99 47.84
N PRO A 138 10.56 -5.83 48.22
CA PRO A 138 11.78 -5.80 49.04
C PRO A 138 11.49 -6.28 50.46
N GLU A 139 12.55 -6.65 51.18
CA GLU A 139 12.48 -6.91 52.62
C GLU A 139 12.02 -5.63 53.35
N GLN A 140 10.92 -5.74 54.12
CA GLN A 140 10.28 -4.61 54.78
C GLN A 140 9.44 -5.09 55.97
N ASP A 141 9.15 -4.19 56.91
CA ASP A 141 8.19 -4.43 57.98
C ASP A 141 6.77 -4.01 57.56
N LEU A 142 5.84 -4.96 57.58
CA LEU A 142 4.43 -4.74 57.22
C LEU A 142 3.53 -4.48 58.43
N SER A 143 4.08 -4.40 59.65
CA SER A 143 3.31 -4.20 60.89
C SER A 143 2.45 -2.92 60.87
N GLY A 144 2.91 -1.88 60.18
CA GLY A 144 2.19 -0.62 60.00
C GLY A 144 1.05 -0.65 58.97
N GLY A 145 0.97 -1.71 58.16
CA GLY A 145 0.03 -1.84 57.06
C GLY A 145 0.40 -1.03 55.81
N HIS A 146 1.67 -0.68 55.61
CA HIS A 146 2.17 0.02 54.42
C HIS A 146 2.97 -0.96 53.56
N LEU A 147 2.49 -1.22 52.34
CA LEU A 147 3.14 -2.15 51.41
C LEU A 147 3.95 -1.37 50.38
N GLN A 148 5.29 -1.53 50.40
CA GLN A 148 6.18 -0.95 49.39
C GLN A 148 6.53 -1.99 48.34
N ILE A 149 6.32 -1.65 47.07
CA ILE A 149 6.68 -2.47 45.91
C ILE A 149 7.70 -1.70 45.09
N VAL A 150 8.83 -2.32 44.79
CA VAL A 150 9.87 -1.72 43.95
C VAL A 150 9.68 -2.22 42.52
N VAL A 151 9.64 -1.28 41.58
CA VAL A 151 9.54 -1.54 40.14
C VAL A 151 10.87 -1.20 39.49
N VAL A 152 11.49 -2.21 38.87
CA VAL A 152 12.69 -2.06 38.05
C VAL A 152 12.27 -1.96 36.60
N GLU A 153 12.40 -0.76 36.04
CA GLU A 153 12.14 -0.46 34.64
C GLU A 153 13.39 -0.74 33.82
N GLY A 154 13.42 -1.89 33.15
CA GLY A 154 14.58 -2.31 32.38
C GLY A 154 14.77 -1.52 31.10
N GLN A 155 16.03 -1.41 30.70
CA GLN A 155 16.48 -0.65 29.55
C GLN A 155 17.33 -1.52 28.62
N VAL A 156 17.39 -1.14 27.34
CA VAL A 156 18.25 -1.79 26.36
C VAL A 156 19.69 -1.40 26.65
N GLU A 157 20.52 -2.36 27.07
CA GLU A 157 21.93 -2.17 27.39
C GLU A 157 22.79 -2.15 26.13
N ASP A 158 22.57 -3.11 25.23
CA ASP A 158 23.31 -3.25 23.98
C ASP A 158 22.47 -3.97 22.93
N ILE A 159 22.90 -3.87 21.67
CA ILE A 159 22.33 -4.61 20.55
C ILE A 159 23.44 -5.47 19.94
N THR A 160 23.21 -6.77 19.85
CA THR A 160 24.11 -7.73 19.20
C THR A 160 23.51 -8.20 17.89
N LEU A 161 24.37 -8.68 17.00
CA LEU A 161 24.00 -9.24 15.70
C LEU A 161 24.52 -10.67 15.62
N ASN A 162 23.61 -11.65 15.51
CA ASN A 162 23.90 -13.07 15.49
C ASN A 162 24.82 -13.52 16.65
N GLY A 163 24.56 -13.03 17.87
CA GLY A 163 25.35 -13.35 19.06
C GLY A 163 26.69 -12.62 19.19
N HIS A 164 27.01 -11.70 18.27
CA HIS A 164 28.27 -10.96 18.26
C HIS A 164 28.06 -9.45 18.36
N LYS A 165 29.10 -8.71 18.79
CA LYS A 165 29.07 -7.25 18.78
C LYS A 165 28.94 -6.74 17.35
N VAL A 166 28.14 -5.69 17.17
CA VAL A 166 27.91 -5.08 15.86
C VAL A 166 29.21 -4.51 15.30
N GLU A 167 29.64 -5.06 14.17
CA GLU A 167 30.83 -4.58 13.46
C GLU A 167 30.56 -3.27 12.70
N ARG A 168 31.63 -2.56 12.33
CA ARG A 168 31.52 -1.29 11.58
C ARG A 168 30.75 -1.43 10.28
N LYS A 169 30.83 -2.59 9.61
CA LYS A 169 30.17 -2.85 8.32
C LYS A 169 28.66 -3.02 8.44
N ASP A 170 28.17 -3.55 9.57
CA ASP A 170 26.75 -3.82 9.83
C ASP A 170 26.09 -2.70 10.65
N ARG A 171 26.87 -1.69 11.06
CA ARG A 171 26.41 -0.58 11.89
C ARG A 171 25.24 0.19 11.24
N GLY A 172 25.24 0.35 9.92
CA GLY A 172 24.14 1.01 9.21
C GLY A 172 22.84 0.22 9.27
N GLU A 173 22.90 -1.11 9.15
CA GLU A 173 21.76 -2.05 9.25
C GLU A 173 21.10 -1.94 10.63
N ILE A 174 21.88 -1.79 11.70
CA ILE A 174 21.35 -1.65 13.07
C ILE A 174 20.86 -0.23 13.36
N ILE A 175 21.62 0.81 13.01
CA ILE A 175 21.26 2.21 13.35
C ILE A 175 19.98 2.66 12.63
N THR A 176 19.79 2.23 11.38
CA THR A 176 18.59 2.61 10.60
C THR A 176 17.35 1.86 11.08
N ALA A 177 17.49 0.64 11.59
CA ALA A 177 16.39 -0.14 12.16
C ALA A 177 16.05 0.30 13.60
N PHE A 178 17.04 0.47 14.46
CA PHE A 178 16.90 0.72 15.91
C PHE A 178 17.58 2.03 16.34
N PRO A 179 17.17 3.20 15.81
CA PRO A 179 17.84 4.45 16.12
C PRO A 179 17.65 4.82 17.60
N HIS A 180 18.75 5.09 18.30
CA HIS A 180 18.79 5.54 19.69
C HIS A 180 18.09 4.60 20.70
N LEU A 181 18.03 3.30 20.41
CA LEU A 181 17.36 2.35 21.29
C LEU A 181 18.19 2.01 22.55
N ILE A 182 19.52 2.05 22.46
CA ILE A 182 20.42 1.82 23.60
C ILE A 182 20.20 2.90 24.67
N GLY A 183 20.02 2.47 25.91
CA GLY A 183 19.70 3.29 27.08
C GLY A 183 18.22 3.67 27.21
N GLN A 184 17.37 3.26 26.27
CA GLN A 184 15.92 3.49 26.36
C GLN A 184 15.23 2.31 27.08
N PRO A 185 14.07 2.56 27.71
CA PRO A 185 13.24 1.48 28.25
C PRO A 185 12.94 0.41 27.19
N THR A 186 13.04 -0.87 27.57
CA THR A 186 12.83 -1.99 26.64
C THR A 186 11.36 -2.08 26.22
N ASN A 187 11.02 -1.40 25.13
CA ASN A 187 9.67 -1.34 24.59
C ASN A 187 9.52 -2.24 23.35
N LEU A 188 8.61 -3.21 23.45
CA LEU A 188 8.29 -4.17 22.39
C LEU A 188 7.92 -3.50 21.07
N ARG A 189 7.18 -2.39 21.08
CA ARG A 189 6.72 -1.72 19.85
C ARG A 189 7.88 -1.10 19.07
N GLN A 190 8.88 -0.59 19.78
CA GLN A 190 10.09 -0.06 19.15
C GLN A 190 10.94 -1.18 18.55
N ILE A 191 11.03 -2.31 19.26
CA ILE A 191 11.73 -3.52 18.79
C ILE A 191 11.05 -4.09 17.55
N GLU A 192 9.73 -4.31 17.59
CA GLU A 192 8.92 -4.75 16.45
C GLU A 192 9.06 -3.81 15.26
N GLN A 193 9.11 -2.50 15.51
CA GLN A 193 9.29 -1.51 14.46
C GLN A 193 10.66 -1.63 13.78
N GLY A 194 11.75 -1.82 14.52
CA GLY A 194 13.07 -2.03 13.91
C GLY A 194 13.15 -3.35 13.16
N LEU A 195 12.57 -4.42 13.71
CA LEU A 195 12.49 -5.72 13.06
C LEU A 195 11.73 -5.65 11.72
N ASP A 196 10.62 -4.92 11.70
CA ASP A 196 9.86 -4.62 10.49
C ASP A 196 10.68 -3.92 9.41
N GLN A 197 11.59 -3.01 9.79
CA GLN A 197 12.40 -2.27 8.82
C GLN A 197 13.42 -3.18 8.13
N ILE A 198 13.97 -4.15 8.86
CA ILE A 198 14.86 -5.19 8.31
C ILE A 198 14.05 -6.15 7.43
N ASN A 199 12.93 -6.69 7.95
CA ASN A 199 12.07 -7.66 7.25
C ASN A 199 11.30 -7.10 6.05
N ARG A 200 11.34 -5.78 5.84
CA ARG A 200 10.84 -5.13 4.63
C ARG A 200 11.59 -5.59 3.37
N LEU A 201 12.89 -5.83 3.51
CA LEU A 201 13.80 -6.30 2.47
C LEU A 201 13.44 -7.74 2.10
N PHE A 202 13.42 -8.07 0.80
CA PHE A 202 13.13 -9.45 0.37
C PHE A 202 14.27 -10.42 0.66
N SER A 203 15.49 -9.88 0.81
CA SER A 203 16.71 -10.63 1.02
C SER A 203 17.07 -10.82 2.50
N ARG A 204 16.18 -10.45 3.42
CA ARG A 204 16.39 -10.53 4.86
C ARG A 204 15.24 -11.26 5.53
N GLN A 205 15.59 -12.09 6.50
CA GLN A 205 14.66 -12.62 7.47
C GLN A 205 15.28 -12.46 8.85
N ALA A 206 14.70 -11.57 9.65
CA ALA A 206 15.20 -11.18 10.94
C ALA A 206 14.27 -11.65 12.05
N THR A 207 14.87 -12.14 13.12
CA THR A 207 14.23 -12.47 14.41
C THR A 207 15.02 -11.83 15.54
N ILE A 208 14.45 -11.85 16.74
CA ILE A 208 15.02 -11.14 17.88
C ILE A 208 14.86 -11.98 19.14
N ASN A 209 15.94 -12.06 19.90
CA ASN A 209 15.95 -12.68 21.22
C ASN A 209 16.32 -11.61 22.25
N LEU A 210 15.58 -11.56 23.35
CA LEU A 210 15.87 -10.65 24.45
C LEU A 210 16.65 -11.41 25.53
N GLY A 211 17.91 -11.04 25.72
CA GLY A 211 18.79 -11.58 26.75
C GLY A 211 18.91 -10.65 27.96
N ALA A 212 19.38 -11.19 29.09
CA ALA A 212 19.75 -10.39 30.25
C ALA A 212 21.08 -9.65 29.99
N GLY A 213 21.14 -8.37 30.39
CA GLY A 213 22.36 -7.56 30.35
C GLY A 213 23.27 -7.78 31.55
N SER A 214 24.41 -7.08 31.54
CA SER A 214 25.40 -7.13 32.63
C SER A 214 24.96 -6.29 33.83
N ASN A 215 24.18 -5.25 33.59
CA ASN A 215 23.64 -4.37 34.64
C ASN A 215 22.27 -4.85 35.12
N SER A 216 21.94 -4.55 36.38
CA SER A 216 20.58 -4.77 36.90
C SER A 216 19.57 -3.96 36.07
N GLY A 217 18.55 -4.63 35.53
CA GLY A 217 17.58 -4.02 34.61
C GLY A 217 18.09 -3.83 33.17
N GLY A 218 19.34 -4.22 32.85
CA GLY A 218 19.85 -4.21 31.49
C GLY A 218 19.30 -5.36 30.66
N SER A 219 18.97 -5.11 29.41
CA SER A 219 18.55 -6.13 28.43
C SER A 219 19.43 -6.05 27.18
N ILE A 220 19.91 -7.19 26.68
CA ILE A 220 20.64 -7.26 25.40
C ILE A 220 19.67 -7.70 24.31
N LEU A 221 19.63 -6.94 23.23
CA LEU A 221 18.79 -7.23 22.07
C LEU A 221 19.62 -7.98 21.04
N ASP A 222 19.43 -9.29 20.93
CA ASP A 222 20.17 -10.12 19.97
C ASP A 222 19.39 -10.32 18.68
N VAL A 223 19.78 -9.56 17.67
CA VAL A 223 19.14 -9.57 16.35
C VAL A 223 19.76 -10.68 15.52
N HIS A 224 18.94 -11.63 15.09
CA HIS A 224 19.37 -12.69 14.17
C HIS A 224 18.91 -12.34 12.77
N ILE A 225 19.82 -12.28 11.81
CA ILE A 225 19.50 -11.91 10.42
C ILE A 225 19.99 -12.99 9.47
N GLU A 226 19.07 -13.71 8.85
CA GLU A 226 19.33 -14.58 7.71
C GLU A 226 19.35 -13.76 6.42
N LYS A 227 20.50 -13.77 5.73
CA LYS A 227 20.72 -13.03 4.48
C LYS A 227 20.57 -13.96 3.28
N GLN A 228 19.67 -13.60 2.37
CA GLN A 228 19.51 -14.20 1.05
C GLN A 228 20.14 -13.31 -0.03
N LYS A 229 20.01 -13.69 -1.31
CA LYS A 229 20.52 -12.88 -2.43
C LYS A 229 19.91 -11.47 -2.37
N PRO A 230 20.72 -10.40 -2.42
CA PRO A 230 20.26 -9.02 -2.28
C PRO A 230 19.66 -8.45 -3.58
N TRP A 231 19.42 -9.30 -4.59
CA TRP A 231 18.86 -8.90 -5.86
C TRP A 231 17.74 -9.85 -6.28
N LEU A 232 16.74 -9.30 -6.98
CA LEU A 232 15.61 -10.03 -7.54
C LEU A 232 15.34 -9.52 -8.95
N ILE A 233 15.27 -10.45 -9.90
CA ILE A 233 14.90 -10.13 -11.28
C ILE A 233 13.52 -10.72 -11.56
N THR A 234 12.61 -9.89 -12.08
CA THR A 234 11.30 -10.35 -12.52
C THR A 234 11.09 -10.00 -13.99
N LEU A 235 10.64 -10.99 -14.75
CA LEU A 235 10.19 -10.82 -16.13
C LEU A 235 8.70 -11.10 -16.17
N SER A 236 7.91 -10.16 -16.67
CA SER A 236 6.46 -10.36 -16.80
C SER A 236 5.97 -9.95 -18.18
N SER A 237 4.91 -10.61 -18.62
CA SER A 237 4.22 -10.28 -19.85
C SER A 237 2.71 -10.44 -19.69
N ASP A 238 1.96 -9.52 -20.27
CA ASP A 238 0.50 -9.52 -20.22
C ASP A 238 -0.11 -8.91 -21.49
N ASN A 239 -1.44 -8.91 -21.57
CA ASN A 239 -2.21 -8.28 -22.65
C ASN A 239 -3.15 -7.18 -22.14
N LEU A 240 -2.73 -6.45 -21.09
CA LEU A 240 -3.50 -5.42 -20.40
C LEU A 240 -3.28 -4.00 -20.96
N GLY A 241 -2.46 -3.87 -22.00
CA GLY A 241 -2.24 -2.59 -22.68
C GLY A 241 -3.46 -2.09 -23.44
N ALA A 242 -3.43 -0.81 -23.85
CA ALA A 242 -4.50 -0.20 -24.65
C ALA A 242 -4.23 -0.38 -26.16
N ARG A 243 -5.28 -0.41 -26.97
CA ARG A 243 -5.15 -0.46 -28.44
C ARG A 243 -4.38 0.74 -28.98
N ALA A 244 -4.53 1.88 -28.33
CA ALA A 244 -3.86 3.12 -28.69
C ALA A 244 -2.33 3.05 -28.56
N THR A 245 -1.78 2.25 -27.64
CA THR A 245 -0.31 2.20 -27.41
C THR A 245 0.28 0.80 -27.45
N GLY A 246 -0.50 -0.21 -27.83
CA GLY A 246 -0.10 -1.61 -27.90
C GLY A 246 -0.72 -2.44 -26.77
N LEU A 247 -1.31 -3.57 -27.14
CA LEU A 247 -2.06 -4.45 -26.25
C LEU A 247 -1.17 -5.31 -25.34
N TYR A 248 -0.05 -5.81 -25.86
CA TYR A 248 0.84 -6.71 -25.14
C TYR A 248 1.90 -5.92 -24.42
N GLN A 249 2.01 -6.10 -23.11
CA GLN A 249 3.01 -5.45 -22.28
C GLN A 249 4.06 -6.47 -21.87
N THR A 250 5.33 -6.09 -21.94
CA THR A 250 6.43 -6.88 -21.39
C THR A 250 7.24 -5.98 -20.47
N ARG A 251 7.46 -6.45 -19.24
CA ARG A 251 8.15 -5.71 -18.19
C ARG A 251 9.30 -6.53 -17.60
N VAL A 252 10.45 -5.89 -17.50
CA VAL A 252 11.61 -6.39 -16.76
C VAL A 252 11.79 -5.51 -15.53
N SER A 253 11.84 -6.10 -14.34
CA SER A 253 12.11 -5.36 -13.10
C SER A 253 13.30 -5.95 -12.35
N LEU A 254 14.18 -5.07 -11.90
CA LEU A 254 15.37 -5.35 -11.11
C LEU A 254 15.17 -4.70 -9.74
N SER A 255 15.26 -5.48 -8.67
CA SER A 255 15.22 -4.95 -7.30
C SER A 255 16.49 -5.30 -6.56
N PHE A 256 16.99 -4.37 -5.76
CA PHE A 256 18.17 -4.53 -4.93
C PHE A 256 17.86 -4.10 -3.50
N ASP A 257 18.34 -4.89 -2.55
CA ASP A 257 18.26 -4.61 -1.13
C ASP A 257 19.64 -4.23 -0.60
N ASP A 258 19.65 -3.26 0.32
CA ASP A 258 20.78 -2.91 1.19
C ASP A 258 22.06 -2.50 0.42
N LEU A 259 21.91 -1.70 -0.64
CA LEU A 259 23.05 -1.23 -1.43
C LEU A 259 23.91 -0.21 -0.67
N LEU A 260 23.30 0.56 0.23
CA LEU A 260 23.99 1.56 1.06
C LEU A 260 24.37 1.01 2.45
N GLY A 261 24.02 -0.25 2.76
CA GLY A 261 24.21 -0.86 4.08
C GLY A 261 23.32 -0.27 5.17
N GLY A 262 22.17 0.33 4.78
CA GLY A 262 21.27 1.08 5.67
C GLY A 262 19.82 0.61 5.59
N ASN A 263 19.59 -0.68 5.30
CA ASN A 263 18.26 -1.24 5.05
C ASN A 263 17.49 -0.57 3.91
N ASP A 264 18.20 -0.05 2.91
CA ASP A 264 17.63 0.61 1.75
C ASP A 264 17.08 -0.39 0.73
N GLN A 265 16.05 0.00 -0.03
CA GLN A 265 15.48 -0.83 -1.10
C GLN A 265 15.38 -0.02 -2.38
N TRP A 266 15.86 -0.59 -3.47
CA TRP A 266 15.87 -0.03 -4.81
C TRP A 266 15.05 -0.92 -5.74
N SER A 267 14.26 -0.32 -6.62
CA SER A 267 13.57 -1.05 -7.67
C SER A 267 13.56 -0.24 -8.96
N PHE A 268 13.94 -0.87 -10.05
CA PHE A 268 13.94 -0.33 -11.40
C PHE A 268 13.14 -1.24 -12.31
N SER A 269 12.24 -0.69 -13.12
CA SER A 269 11.50 -1.48 -14.10
C SER A 269 11.42 -0.77 -15.44
N TYR A 270 11.66 -1.52 -16.51
CA TYR A 270 11.36 -1.10 -17.87
C TYR A 270 10.18 -1.91 -18.38
N GLN A 271 9.17 -1.22 -18.91
CA GLN A 271 8.00 -1.82 -19.54
C GLN A 271 7.84 -1.28 -20.96
N ARG A 272 7.52 -2.17 -21.90
CA ARG A 272 7.14 -1.82 -23.26
C ARG A 272 5.79 -2.40 -23.62
N SER A 273 4.89 -1.59 -24.19
CA SER A 273 3.62 -2.06 -24.78
C SER A 273 3.72 -2.12 -26.31
N MET A 274 3.18 -3.18 -26.91
CA MET A 274 3.32 -3.53 -28.32
C MET A 274 2.04 -4.18 -28.85
N ASP A 275 1.75 -4.02 -30.14
CA ASP A 275 0.53 -4.59 -30.75
C ASP A 275 0.75 -5.99 -31.37
N GLY A 276 1.95 -6.26 -31.91
CA GLY A 276 2.27 -7.49 -32.66
C GLY A 276 2.53 -8.75 -31.81
N GLY A 277 2.32 -8.69 -30.49
CA GLY A 277 2.58 -9.78 -29.55
C GLY A 277 3.60 -9.42 -28.45
N PRO A 278 3.72 -10.26 -27.39
CA PRO A 278 4.54 -9.97 -26.20
C PRO A 278 6.05 -9.95 -26.46
N TYR A 279 6.52 -10.61 -27.52
CA TYR A 279 7.93 -10.67 -27.91
C TYR A 279 8.26 -9.82 -29.14
N HIS A 280 7.29 -9.02 -29.62
CA HIS A 280 7.42 -8.28 -30.87
C HIS A 280 8.07 -6.90 -30.63
N PHE A 281 9.33 -6.89 -30.15
CA PHE A 281 10.14 -5.69 -29.84
C PHE A 281 10.53 -4.91 -31.10
N SER A 282 9.55 -4.25 -31.72
CA SER A 282 9.71 -3.44 -32.92
C SER A 282 9.37 -1.98 -32.63
N LYS A 283 9.94 -1.06 -33.43
CA LYS A 283 9.58 0.37 -33.42
C LYS A 283 8.23 0.65 -34.10
N LYS A 284 7.56 -0.37 -34.66
CA LYS A 284 6.21 -0.24 -35.23
C LYS A 284 5.23 0.34 -34.21
N ARG A 285 4.37 1.25 -34.67
CA ARG A 285 3.32 1.89 -33.88
C ARG A 285 2.03 1.06 -34.01
N PRO A 286 1.14 1.06 -33.01
CA PRO A 286 1.25 1.77 -31.72
C PRO A 286 2.23 1.11 -30.75
N ASN A 287 2.94 1.90 -29.95
CA ASN A 287 3.80 1.43 -28.87
C ASN A 287 3.90 2.44 -27.71
N SER A 288 4.29 1.95 -26.53
CA SER A 288 4.68 2.79 -25.40
C SER A 288 5.87 2.19 -24.66
N ASP A 289 6.70 3.07 -24.09
CA ASP A 289 7.80 2.73 -23.19
C ASP A 289 7.57 3.41 -21.85
N THR A 290 7.85 2.71 -20.76
CA THR A 290 7.77 3.23 -19.41
C THR A 290 8.98 2.77 -18.61
N LEU A 291 9.70 3.72 -18.02
CA LEU A 291 10.77 3.47 -17.08
C LEU A 291 10.30 3.93 -15.70
N THR A 292 10.47 3.08 -14.70
CA THR A 292 10.14 3.39 -13.30
C THR A 292 11.34 3.09 -12.42
N GLY A 293 11.61 3.98 -11.48
CA GLY A 293 12.62 3.84 -10.44
C GLY A 293 12.03 4.20 -9.09
N SER A 294 12.38 3.44 -8.05
CA SER A 294 11.99 3.76 -6.68
C SER A 294 13.13 3.45 -5.71
N PHE A 295 13.24 4.28 -4.68
CA PHE A 295 14.22 4.18 -3.61
C PHE A 295 13.52 4.41 -2.27
N SER A 296 13.94 3.68 -1.23
CA SER A 296 13.44 3.91 0.13
C SER A 296 14.45 3.49 1.19
N ILE A 297 14.60 4.30 2.22
CA ILE A 297 15.48 4.06 3.37
C ILE A 297 14.74 4.33 4.69
N PRO A 298 14.82 3.41 5.68
CA PRO A 298 14.18 3.60 6.98
C PRO A 298 15.08 4.30 8.00
N TYR A 299 14.46 4.89 9.01
CA TYR A 299 15.12 5.35 10.24
C TYR A 299 14.13 5.21 11.41
N GLY A 300 14.10 4.01 12.01
CA GLY A 300 13.16 3.65 13.08
C GLY A 300 11.70 3.73 12.61
N THR A 301 10.93 4.65 13.20
CA THR A 301 9.52 4.90 12.83
C THR A 301 9.36 5.69 11.54
N TRP A 302 10.43 6.28 11.02
CA TRP A 302 10.42 7.05 9.77
C TRP A 302 10.87 6.20 8.59
N THR A 303 10.36 6.51 7.41
CA THR A 303 10.83 5.96 6.15
C THR A 303 10.73 7.03 5.08
N THR A 304 11.84 7.30 4.41
CA THR A 304 11.91 8.30 3.34
C THR A 304 12.17 7.58 2.02
N GLY A 305 11.61 8.11 0.94
CA GLY A 305 11.85 7.55 -0.37
C GLY A 305 11.56 8.51 -1.50
N PHE A 306 11.78 7.99 -2.70
CA PHE A 306 11.64 8.70 -3.95
C PHE A 306 11.14 7.75 -5.02
N ASP A 307 10.08 8.15 -5.73
CA ASP A 307 9.52 7.43 -6.87
C ASP A 307 9.65 8.28 -8.13
N GLY A 308 10.12 7.70 -9.22
CA GLY A 308 10.30 8.34 -10.52
C GLY A 308 9.73 7.50 -11.64
N THR A 309 8.91 8.10 -12.50
CA THR A 309 8.33 7.43 -13.68
C THR A 309 8.49 8.31 -14.89
N TRP A 310 9.13 7.78 -15.94
CA TRP A 310 9.17 8.38 -17.26
C TRP A 310 8.40 7.50 -18.24
N SER A 311 7.62 8.10 -19.14
CA SER A 311 6.96 7.33 -20.19
C SER A 311 6.90 8.10 -21.50
N GLN A 312 6.81 7.35 -22.59
CA GLN A 312 6.56 7.87 -23.92
C GLN A 312 5.62 6.96 -24.67
N TYR A 313 4.81 7.52 -25.56
CA TYR A 313 3.96 6.74 -26.45
C TYR A 313 3.99 7.29 -27.87
N HIS A 314 3.77 6.39 -28.83
CA HIS A 314 3.54 6.71 -30.21
C HIS A 314 2.33 5.93 -30.71
N SER A 315 1.31 6.64 -31.17
CA SER A 315 0.11 6.05 -31.73
C SER A 315 -0.11 6.52 -33.16
N SER A 316 -0.91 5.75 -33.90
CA SER A 316 -1.39 6.10 -35.23
C SER A 316 -2.90 5.86 -35.27
N VAL A 317 -3.65 6.89 -35.65
CA VAL A 317 -5.10 6.80 -35.86
C VAL A 317 -5.36 6.83 -37.34
N LYS A 318 -6.14 5.89 -37.86
CA LYS A 318 -6.55 5.94 -39.27
C LYS A 318 -7.43 7.17 -39.50
N GLY A 319 -6.90 8.16 -40.21
CA GLY A 319 -7.68 9.28 -40.71
C GLY A 319 -8.34 8.94 -42.05
N ILE A 320 -9.15 9.86 -42.55
CA ILE A 320 -9.86 9.70 -43.83
C ILE A 320 -8.88 9.67 -45.02
N PHE A 321 -7.83 10.50 -44.95
CA PHE A 321 -6.85 10.67 -46.05
C PHE A 321 -5.47 10.11 -45.70
N SER A 322 -5.07 10.20 -44.44
CA SER A 322 -3.80 9.69 -43.95
C SER A 322 -3.90 9.37 -42.46
N ASP A 323 -2.96 8.57 -41.99
CA ASP A 323 -2.81 8.27 -40.58
C ASP A 323 -2.46 9.53 -39.77
N ILE A 324 -3.25 9.82 -38.75
CA ILE A 324 -3.00 10.89 -37.78
C ILE A 324 -2.06 10.33 -36.70
N MET A 325 -0.82 10.82 -36.74
CA MET A 325 0.19 10.45 -35.77
C MET A 325 0.00 11.23 -34.48
N THR A 326 -0.01 10.52 -33.34
CA THR A 326 0.04 11.15 -32.02
C THR A 326 1.22 10.62 -31.23
N ALA A 327 1.80 11.47 -30.39
CA ALA A 327 2.88 11.10 -29.50
C ALA A 327 2.78 11.88 -28.20
N GLY A 328 3.35 11.34 -27.14
CA GLY A 328 3.44 12.07 -25.88
C GLY A 328 4.59 11.58 -25.03
N LYS A 329 5.05 12.45 -24.13
CA LYS A 329 6.11 12.20 -23.17
C LYS A 329 5.65 12.68 -21.81
N SER A 330 5.91 11.89 -20.76
CA SER A 330 5.62 12.28 -19.40
C SER A 330 6.74 11.91 -18.44
N LEU A 331 6.87 12.71 -17.38
CA LEU A 331 7.79 12.49 -16.26
C LEU A 331 7.08 12.83 -14.96
N SER A 332 7.15 11.94 -13.98
CA SER A 332 6.61 12.12 -12.64
C SER A 332 7.70 11.83 -11.62
N LEU A 333 8.00 12.79 -10.74
CA LEU A 333 8.96 12.67 -9.65
C LEU A 333 8.24 12.89 -8.32
N THR A 334 8.38 11.95 -7.38
CA THR A 334 7.64 11.95 -6.12
C THR A 334 8.54 11.60 -4.94
N PRO A 335 9.26 12.58 -4.34
CA PRO A 335 9.78 12.44 -2.99
C PRO A 335 8.64 12.25 -1.97
N TRP A 336 8.88 11.42 -0.97
CA TRP A 336 7.93 11.16 0.11
C TRP A 336 8.61 10.82 1.43
N VAL A 337 7.89 11.08 2.52
CA VAL A 337 8.27 10.72 3.88
C VAL A 337 7.08 10.10 4.59
N SER A 338 7.31 9.02 5.33
CA SER A 338 6.29 8.26 6.04
C SER A 338 6.71 8.06 7.49
N ARG A 339 5.75 8.13 8.42
CA ARG A 339 5.97 7.90 9.85
C ARG A 339 4.88 7.01 10.43
N VAL A 340 5.29 5.93 11.11
CA VAL A 340 4.39 5.14 11.95
C VAL A 340 4.02 5.95 13.19
N ILE A 341 2.74 6.25 13.36
CA ILE A 341 2.23 7.08 14.45
C ILE A 341 1.64 6.25 15.59
N ASP A 342 1.13 5.05 15.28
CA ASP A 342 0.51 4.15 16.24
C ASP A 342 0.67 2.70 15.80
N ARG A 343 0.80 1.80 16.78
CA ARG A 343 1.01 0.37 16.56
C ARG A 343 0.68 -0.44 17.81
N ASP A 344 0.03 -1.58 17.58
CA ASP A 344 -0.13 -2.66 18.56
C ASP A 344 0.25 -4.04 17.94
N GLN A 345 -0.20 -5.14 18.55
CA GLN A 345 0.10 -6.51 18.06
C GLN A 345 -0.62 -6.86 16.76
N GLU A 346 -1.81 -6.31 16.55
CA GLU A 346 -2.68 -6.63 15.42
C GLU A 346 -2.80 -5.47 14.43
N SER A 347 -2.40 -4.25 14.81
CA SER A 347 -2.68 -3.02 14.08
C SER A 347 -1.48 -2.10 13.90
N LYS A 348 -1.50 -1.33 12.81
CA LYS A 348 -0.46 -0.35 12.46
C LYS A 348 -1.09 0.84 11.74
N THR A 349 -0.75 2.04 12.18
CA THR A 349 -1.21 3.29 11.58
C THR A 349 -0.03 4.18 11.25
N TRP A 350 0.03 4.71 10.02
CA TRP A 350 1.09 5.60 9.60
C TRP A 350 0.58 6.73 8.71
N VAL A 351 1.33 7.82 8.71
CA VAL A 351 1.05 9.02 7.92
C VAL A 351 2.17 9.21 6.89
N THR A 352 1.80 9.52 5.65
CA THR A 352 2.74 9.76 4.56
C THR A 352 2.51 11.14 3.94
N GLY A 353 3.57 11.95 3.86
CA GLY A 353 3.59 13.19 3.09
C GLY A 353 4.28 12.96 1.74
N ARG A 354 3.70 13.45 0.64
CA ARG A 354 4.25 13.35 -0.71
C ARG A 354 4.25 14.68 -1.42
N LEU A 355 5.27 14.94 -2.23
CA LEU A 355 5.26 16.03 -3.20
C LEU A 355 5.50 15.45 -4.60
N THR A 356 4.50 15.48 -5.45
CA THR A 356 4.55 14.95 -6.80
C THR A 356 4.70 16.09 -7.79
N TRP A 357 5.79 16.12 -8.54
CA TRP A 357 5.98 17.00 -9.69
C TRP A 357 5.84 16.19 -10.97
N LYS A 358 4.91 16.60 -11.84
CA LYS A 358 4.62 15.95 -13.11
C LYS A 358 4.81 16.91 -14.26
N TYR A 359 5.29 16.39 -15.38
CA TYR A 359 5.39 17.05 -16.67
C TYR A 359 4.82 16.14 -17.74
N ALA A 360 4.03 16.71 -18.65
CA ALA A 360 3.50 16.01 -19.80
C ALA A 360 3.51 16.92 -21.04
N ASP A 361 4.02 16.40 -22.16
CA ASP A 361 3.95 17.04 -23.46
C ASP A 361 3.31 16.10 -24.47
N ASN A 362 2.34 16.61 -25.23
CA ASN A 362 1.56 15.85 -26.19
C ASN A 362 1.63 16.50 -27.57
N PHE A 363 1.69 15.66 -28.60
CA PHE A 363 1.90 16.06 -29.99
C PHE A 363 0.88 15.39 -30.91
N ILE A 364 0.38 16.15 -31.89
CA ILE A 364 -0.46 15.66 -32.99
C ILE A 364 0.21 16.08 -34.29
N MET A 365 0.48 15.11 -35.17
CA MET A 365 1.19 15.32 -36.44
C MET A 365 2.53 16.07 -36.27
N GLY A 366 3.21 15.87 -35.13
CA GLY A 366 4.46 16.54 -34.78
C GLY A 366 4.31 17.91 -34.13
N SER A 367 3.12 18.52 -34.17
CA SER A 367 2.83 19.80 -33.51
C SER A 367 2.46 19.60 -32.04
N ARG A 368 3.06 20.40 -31.14
CA ARG A 368 2.76 20.38 -29.70
C ARG A 368 1.35 20.92 -29.45
N VAL A 369 0.61 20.27 -28.55
CA VAL A 369 -0.74 20.68 -28.15
C VAL A 369 -0.71 21.29 -26.75
N ASP A 370 -0.64 22.62 -26.68
CA ASP A 370 -0.41 23.35 -25.43
C ASP A 370 -1.48 23.09 -24.35
N VAL A 371 -2.76 23.03 -24.73
CA VAL A 371 -3.88 22.77 -23.79
C VAL A 371 -3.79 21.42 -23.08
N SER A 372 -3.02 20.47 -23.61
CA SER A 372 -2.79 19.15 -23.03
C SER A 372 -1.36 18.95 -22.51
N SER A 373 -0.49 19.94 -22.71
CA SER A 373 0.95 19.85 -22.43
C SER A 373 1.32 20.78 -21.28
N ARG A 374 1.42 20.22 -20.07
CA ARG A 374 1.46 21.00 -18.83
C ARG A 374 2.37 20.38 -17.77
N LYS A 375 2.70 21.20 -16.76
CA LYS A 375 3.36 20.79 -15.53
C LYS A 375 2.38 20.88 -14.37
N LEU A 376 2.42 19.94 -13.44
CA LEU A 376 1.62 19.95 -12.21
C LEU A 376 2.53 19.68 -11.01
N ALA A 377 2.26 20.35 -9.90
CA ALA A 377 2.85 20.05 -8.60
C ALA A 377 1.72 19.73 -7.62
N ILE A 378 1.80 18.62 -6.92
CA ILE A 378 0.72 18.10 -6.05
C ILE A 378 1.33 17.75 -4.70
N ALA A 379 0.90 18.41 -3.63
CA ALA A 379 1.19 17.99 -2.27
C ALA A 379 0.10 17.04 -1.79
N SER A 380 0.50 15.92 -1.20
CA SER A 380 -0.43 14.91 -0.66
C SER A 380 -0.11 14.59 0.79
N LEU A 381 -1.17 14.42 1.59
CA LEU A 381 -1.10 13.88 2.94
C LEU A 381 -2.00 12.64 3.01
N GLU A 382 -1.41 11.51 3.37
CA GLU A 382 -2.03 10.19 3.34
C GLU A 382 -2.02 9.59 4.74
N LEU A 383 -3.15 9.03 5.18
CA LEU A 383 -3.28 8.25 6.40
C LEU A 383 -3.61 6.81 5.99
N ASP A 384 -2.80 5.87 6.46
CA ASP A 384 -2.97 4.45 6.21
C ASP A 384 -3.11 3.70 7.55
N HIS A 385 -3.99 2.71 7.57
CA HIS A 385 -4.21 1.83 8.71
C HIS A 385 -4.33 0.38 8.25
N THR A 386 -3.76 -0.54 9.02
CA THR A 386 -3.90 -1.98 8.80
C THR A 386 -4.22 -2.66 10.11
N ARG A 387 -5.08 -3.67 10.06
CA ARG A 387 -5.25 -4.55 11.21
C ARG A 387 -5.65 -5.97 10.83
N GLN A 388 -5.28 -6.92 11.66
CA GLN A 388 -5.93 -8.22 11.65
C GLN A 388 -7.34 -8.09 12.25
N TRP A 389 -8.34 -8.66 11.58
CA TRP A 389 -9.73 -8.58 11.99
C TRP A 389 -10.52 -9.78 11.44
N LEU A 390 -11.20 -10.52 12.33
CA LEU A 390 -12.03 -11.69 12.00
C LEU A 390 -11.29 -12.79 11.20
N GLY A 391 -10.00 -12.98 11.48
CA GLY A 391 -9.15 -13.96 10.77
C GLY A 391 -8.78 -13.54 9.34
N GLY A 392 -8.92 -12.25 9.01
CA GLY A 392 -8.46 -11.65 7.77
C GLY A 392 -7.69 -10.36 8.03
N ASP A 393 -7.14 -9.79 6.96
CA ASP A 393 -6.36 -8.57 6.97
C ASP A 393 -7.21 -7.41 6.42
N PHE A 394 -7.47 -6.43 7.27
CA PHE A 394 -8.14 -5.18 6.91
C PHE A 394 -7.10 -4.08 6.65
N SER A 395 -7.33 -3.29 5.60
CA SER A 395 -6.54 -2.13 5.24
C SER A 395 -7.43 -0.95 4.90
N ALA A 396 -7.06 0.25 5.37
CA ALA A 396 -7.76 1.49 5.10
C ALA A 396 -6.76 2.57 4.70
N HIS A 397 -7.16 3.41 3.74
CA HIS A 397 -6.38 4.52 3.22
C HIS A 397 -7.28 5.73 3.02
N ILE A 398 -6.81 6.90 3.43
CA ILE A 398 -7.42 8.20 3.14
C ILE A 398 -6.31 9.15 2.70
N GLY A 399 -6.49 9.79 1.55
CA GLY A 399 -5.54 10.75 1.00
C GLY A 399 -6.19 12.10 0.73
N PHE A 400 -5.54 13.18 1.14
CA PHE A 400 -5.85 14.54 0.71
C PHE A 400 -4.75 15.04 -0.24
N HIS A 401 -5.15 15.55 -1.39
CA HIS A 401 -4.25 16.04 -2.43
C HIS A 401 -4.61 17.48 -2.77
N LYS A 402 -3.59 18.35 -2.81
CA LYS A 402 -3.72 19.74 -3.20
C LYS A 402 -2.71 20.10 -4.28
N GLY A 403 -3.23 20.61 -5.39
CA GLY A 403 -2.41 21.16 -6.45
C GLY A 403 -1.75 22.49 -6.03
N LEU A 404 -0.51 22.71 -6.47
CA LEU A 404 0.33 23.85 -6.13
C LEU A 404 0.85 24.52 -7.41
N ALA A 405 1.04 25.85 -7.35
CA ALA A 405 1.66 26.63 -8.41
C ALA A 405 3.15 26.88 -8.09
N ILE A 406 3.92 25.81 -7.90
CA ILE A 406 5.37 25.87 -7.60
C ILE A 406 6.17 25.16 -8.69
N LEU A 407 7.48 25.43 -8.79
CA LEU A 407 8.39 24.73 -9.71
C LEU A 407 7.93 24.79 -11.19
N GLY A 408 7.32 25.91 -11.59
CA GLY A 408 6.78 26.10 -12.93
C GLY A 408 5.57 25.23 -13.26
N ALA A 409 4.86 24.72 -12.25
CA ALA A 409 3.56 24.09 -12.43
C ALA A 409 2.51 25.08 -12.95
N TYR A 410 1.47 24.54 -13.59
CA TYR A 410 0.33 25.28 -14.09
C TYR A 410 -0.24 26.19 -13.01
N ASP A 411 -0.40 27.48 -13.30
CA ASP A 411 -0.98 28.46 -12.38
C ASP A 411 -2.34 28.89 -12.91
N ASP A 412 -3.39 28.59 -12.15
CA ASP A 412 -4.77 28.91 -12.49
C ASP A 412 -4.97 30.44 -12.58
N LYS A 413 -4.19 31.24 -11.85
CA LYS A 413 -4.29 32.71 -11.87
C LYS A 413 -3.70 33.33 -13.12
N ALA A 414 -2.77 32.64 -13.79
CA ALA A 414 -2.16 33.10 -15.03
C ALA A 414 -3.04 32.87 -16.26
N GLN A 415 -4.24 32.29 -16.09
CA GLN A 415 -5.14 31.94 -17.18
C GLN A 415 -6.24 33.01 -17.33
N GLU A 416 -5.95 34.08 -18.07
CA GLU A 416 -6.82 35.25 -18.22
C GLU A 416 -8.20 34.94 -18.84
N ASN A 417 -8.33 33.85 -19.61
CA ASN A 417 -9.55 33.46 -20.33
C ASN A 417 -10.13 32.11 -19.88
N ALA A 418 -9.79 31.62 -18.69
CA ALA A 418 -10.33 30.36 -18.18
C ALA A 418 -11.82 30.50 -17.82
N THR A 419 -12.65 29.58 -18.31
CA THR A 419 -14.06 29.50 -17.91
C THR A 419 -14.17 29.06 -16.44
N GLN A 420 -15.30 29.35 -15.79
CA GLN A 420 -15.52 28.96 -14.38
C GLN A 420 -15.34 27.46 -14.12
N ASN A 421 -15.61 26.62 -15.12
CA ASN A 421 -15.48 25.17 -15.03
C ASN A 421 -14.20 24.63 -15.68
N ALA A 422 -13.25 25.48 -16.07
CA ALA A 422 -11.98 25.04 -16.58
C ALA A 422 -11.28 24.12 -15.56
N PRO A 423 -10.61 23.04 -16.01
CA PRO A 423 -9.81 22.20 -15.13
C PRO A 423 -8.76 23.01 -14.37
N LYS A 424 -8.64 22.75 -13.06
CA LYS A 424 -7.75 23.50 -12.17
C LYS A 424 -6.45 22.74 -11.92
N GLY A 425 -5.34 23.46 -11.95
CA GLY A 425 -4.03 23.02 -11.46
C GLY A 425 -3.93 23.07 -9.94
N GLN A 426 -4.58 24.03 -9.28
CA GLN A 426 -4.64 24.16 -7.81
C GLN A 426 -5.89 23.49 -7.22
N PHE A 427 -6.24 22.31 -7.72
CA PHE A 427 -7.39 21.54 -7.28
C PHE A 427 -7.24 20.99 -5.84
N ARG A 428 -8.38 20.62 -5.23
CA ARG A 428 -8.43 19.81 -4.00
C ARG A 428 -9.07 18.46 -4.32
N LYS A 429 -8.49 17.37 -3.83
CA LYS A 429 -8.96 16.02 -4.11
C LYS A 429 -8.81 15.15 -2.87
N TRP A 430 -9.82 14.35 -2.60
CA TRP A 430 -9.82 13.30 -1.60
C TRP A 430 -9.83 11.95 -2.29
N SER A 431 -9.03 11.02 -1.80
CA SER A 431 -9.04 9.62 -2.21
C SER A 431 -9.24 8.74 -0.99
N PHE A 432 -9.92 7.60 -1.18
CA PHE A 432 -10.05 6.60 -0.13
C PHE A 432 -9.98 5.19 -0.70
N SER A 433 -9.53 4.25 0.12
CA SER A 433 -9.51 2.83 -0.21
C SER A 433 -9.70 1.99 1.04
N LEU A 434 -10.61 1.02 0.99
CA LEU A 434 -10.82 0.01 2.03
C LEU A 434 -10.62 -1.37 1.39
N GLY A 435 -9.71 -2.17 1.94
CA GLY A 435 -9.41 -3.52 1.49
C GLY A 435 -9.58 -4.54 2.61
N TYR A 436 -10.13 -5.71 2.29
CA TYR A 436 -10.22 -6.82 3.23
C TYR A 436 -9.89 -8.14 2.51
N ALA A 437 -8.95 -8.90 3.06
CA ALA A 437 -8.54 -10.20 2.55
C ALA A 437 -8.66 -11.25 3.64
N ARG A 438 -9.47 -12.29 3.41
CA ARG A 438 -9.73 -13.33 4.42
C ARG A 438 -9.59 -14.72 3.83
N PRO A 439 -8.60 -15.52 4.27
CA PRO A 439 -8.63 -16.96 4.07
C PRO A 439 -9.66 -17.60 5.01
N PHE A 440 -10.45 -18.55 4.52
CA PHE A 440 -11.36 -19.32 5.36
C PHE A 440 -11.53 -20.73 4.79
N SER A 441 -11.87 -21.68 5.65
CA SER A 441 -12.11 -23.07 5.26
C SER A 441 -13.59 -23.38 5.41
N LEU A 442 -14.16 -24.04 4.41
CA LEU A 442 -15.50 -24.59 4.47
C LEU A 442 -15.41 -26.08 4.14
N HIS A 443 -15.68 -26.94 5.13
CA HIS A 443 -15.38 -28.37 5.05
C HIS A 443 -13.90 -28.62 4.68
N SER A 444 -13.63 -29.43 3.67
CA SER A 444 -12.28 -29.76 3.18
C SER A 444 -11.73 -28.76 2.15
N TYR A 445 -12.46 -27.66 1.87
CA TYR A 445 -12.07 -26.68 0.85
C TYR A 445 -11.60 -25.38 1.50
N HIS A 446 -10.46 -24.87 1.04
CA HIS A 446 -9.88 -23.61 1.49
C HIS A 446 -10.20 -22.51 0.47
N PHE A 447 -10.78 -21.41 0.93
CA PHE A 447 -11.13 -20.27 0.11
C PHE A 447 -10.36 -19.04 0.56
N ARG A 448 -10.22 -18.07 -0.36
CA ARG A 448 -9.77 -16.72 -0.07
C ARG A 448 -10.75 -15.73 -0.65
N TYR A 449 -11.26 -14.84 0.18
CA TYR A 449 -12.10 -13.73 -0.23
C TYR A 449 -11.30 -12.43 -0.17
N ASN A 450 -11.23 -11.73 -1.29
CA ASN A 450 -10.59 -10.43 -1.41
C ASN A 450 -11.62 -9.39 -1.84
N THR A 451 -11.70 -8.28 -1.12
CA THR A 451 -12.58 -7.16 -1.48
C THR A 451 -11.84 -5.83 -1.39
N LEU A 452 -12.12 -4.92 -2.34
CA LEU A 452 -11.51 -3.60 -2.44
C LEU A 452 -12.57 -2.57 -2.83
N LEU A 453 -12.86 -1.63 -1.94
CA LEU A 453 -13.66 -0.44 -2.22
C LEU A 453 -12.71 0.75 -2.36
N SER A 454 -12.74 1.45 -3.48
CA SER A 454 -11.91 2.64 -3.69
C SER A 454 -12.67 3.74 -4.39
N GLY A 455 -12.39 4.98 -4.02
CA GLY A 455 -13.07 6.13 -4.60
C GLY A 455 -12.27 7.41 -4.51
N GLN A 456 -12.80 8.41 -5.20
CA GLN A 456 -12.24 9.74 -5.31
C GLN A 456 -13.36 10.77 -5.26
N TRP A 457 -13.10 11.89 -4.59
CA TRP A 457 -13.97 13.04 -4.59
C TRP A 457 -13.18 14.35 -4.74
N SER A 458 -13.68 15.27 -5.55
CA SER A 458 -13.15 16.62 -5.72
C SER A 458 -14.30 17.61 -5.96
N PRO A 459 -14.27 18.77 -5.28
CA PRO A 459 -15.19 19.87 -5.57
C PRO A 459 -14.80 20.63 -6.85
N ASP A 460 -13.54 20.51 -7.27
CA ASP A 460 -12.95 21.24 -8.39
C ASP A 460 -13.02 20.41 -9.69
N THR A 461 -13.03 21.08 -10.85
CA THR A 461 -12.86 20.40 -12.13
C THR A 461 -11.42 19.92 -12.27
N LEU A 462 -11.21 18.63 -12.56
CA LEU A 462 -9.89 18.05 -12.66
C LEU A 462 -9.44 17.90 -14.12
N PHE A 463 -8.13 17.95 -14.34
CA PHE A 463 -7.56 17.46 -15.60
C PHE A 463 -7.77 15.94 -15.71
N GLY A 464 -7.92 15.43 -16.94
CA GLY A 464 -8.17 13.99 -17.18
C GLY A 464 -7.16 13.06 -16.50
N SER A 465 -5.89 13.47 -16.41
CA SER A 465 -4.85 12.71 -15.69
C SER A 465 -5.14 12.52 -14.19
N GLU A 466 -5.90 13.45 -13.59
CA GLU A 466 -6.24 13.47 -12.17
C GLU A 466 -7.66 12.95 -11.88
N GLN A 467 -8.44 12.64 -12.93
CA GLN A 467 -9.79 12.08 -12.81
C GLN A 467 -9.76 10.59 -12.45
N ILE A 468 -10.81 10.11 -11.78
CA ILE A 468 -11.02 8.68 -11.58
C ILE A 468 -11.50 8.07 -12.89
N SER A 469 -11.01 6.87 -13.19
CA SER A 469 -11.37 6.12 -14.40
C SER A 469 -12.09 4.82 -14.03
N LEU A 470 -13.20 4.54 -14.70
CA LEU A 470 -14.03 3.36 -14.47
C LEU A 470 -14.04 2.46 -15.71
N GLY A 471 -13.68 1.20 -15.50
CA GLY A 471 -13.44 0.21 -16.55
C GLY A 471 -11.95 -0.11 -16.69
N GLY A 472 -11.63 -1.35 -17.02
CA GLY A 472 -10.26 -1.85 -17.19
C GLY A 472 -9.82 -2.74 -16.03
N ASN A 473 -8.57 -3.20 -16.08
CA ASN A 473 -8.04 -4.14 -15.08
C ASN A 473 -7.88 -3.55 -13.67
N SER A 474 -7.71 -2.23 -13.55
CA SER A 474 -7.44 -1.54 -12.30
C SER A 474 -8.70 -1.08 -11.54
N SER A 475 -9.88 -1.08 -12.17
CA SER A 475 -11.16 -0.70 -11.56
C SER A 475 -12.22 -1.79 -11.76
N VAL A 476 -13.18 -1.60 -12.68
CA VAL A 476 -14.22 -2.59 -13.00
C VAL A 476 -13.79 -3.43 -14.20
N ARG A 477 -13.54 -4.73 -13.96
CA ARG A 477 -13.18 -5.69 -15.02
C ARG A 477 -14.33 -5.91 -15.99
N GLY A 478 -14.01 -6.30 -17.23
CA GLY A 478 -15.01 -6.60 -18.28
C GLY A 478 -14.87 -5.74 -19.54
N VAL A 479 -14.12 -4.64 -19.45
CA VAL A 479 -13.69 -3.81 -20.59
C VAL A 479 -12.17 -3.68 -20.57
N ARG A 480 -11.54 -3.45 -21.73
CA ARG A 480 -10.08 -3.33 -21.81
C ARG A 480 -9.61 -1.97 -21.32
N GLU A 481 -10.30 -0.93 -21.77
CA GLU A 481 -9.98 0.46 -21.50
C GLU A 481 -11.11 1.07 -20.66
N ALA A 482 -10.76 2.03 -19.81
CA ALA A 482 -11.75 2.77 -19.05
C ALA A 482 -12.76 3.46 -19.99
N VAL A 483 -14.02 3.42 -19.59
CA VAL A 483 -15.16 3.90 -20.36
C VAL A 483 -15.69 5.20 -19.78
N TYR A 484 -15.62 5.36 -18.45
CA TYR A 484 -16.06 6.57 -17.78
C TYR A 484 -14.90 7.24 -17.05
N TYR A 485 -14.90 8.57 -17.10
CA TYR A 485 -13.90 9.41 -16.45
C TYR A 485 -14.60 10.56 -15.76
N GLY A 486 -14.18 10.88 -14.54
CA GLY A 486 -14.80 11.97 -13.82
C GLY A 486 -14.05 12.45 -12.60
N ASN A 487 -14.54 13.55 -12.03
CA ASN A 487 -13.94 14.16 -10.85
C ASN A 487 -14.26 13.37 -9.58
N ASN A 488 -15.44 12.74 -9.57
CA ASN A 488 -16.03 12.01 -8.44
C ASN A 488 -16.46 10.61 -8.89
N GLY A 489 -16.06 9.58 -8.14
CA GLY A 489 -16.47 8.22 -8.44
C GLY A 489 -16.00 7.21 -7.41
N VAL A 490 -16.56 6.01 -7.49
CA VAL A 490 -16.27 4.89 -6.60
C VAL A 490 -16.39 3.58 -7.36
N PHE A 491 -15.56 2.61 -7.01
CA PHE A 491 -15.70 1.24 -7.48
C PHE A 491 -15.46 0.26 -6.33
N TRP A 492 -16.09 -0.91 -6.42
CA TRP A 492 -16.04 -1.98 -5.44
C TRP A 492 -15.76 -3.30 -6.17
N ARG A 493 -14.66 -3.95 -5.83
CA ARG A 493 -14.22 -5.22 -6.41
C ARG A 493 -14.34 -6.32 -5.38
N ASN A 494 -14.85 -7.46 -5.80
CA ASN A 494 -14.99 -8.64 -4.96
C ASN A 494 -14.48 -9.85 -5.72
N GLU A 495 -13.62 -10.65 -5.09
CA GLU A 495 -13.06 -11.86 -5.68
C GLU A 495 -13.08 -12.99 -4.66
N LEU A 496 -13.59 -14.14 -5.06
CA LEU A 496 -13.59 -15.37 -4.30
C LEU A 496 -12.75 -16.41 -5.04
N SER A 497 -11.65 -16.85 -4.43
CA SER A 497 -10.77 -17.89 -4.97
C SER A 497 -10.87 -19.17 -4.15
N LEU A 498 -10.90 -20.32 -4.82
CA LEU A 498 -10.74 -21.64 -4.19
C LEU A 498 -9.27 -22.02 -4.25
N LEU A 499 -8.63 -22.27 -3.12
CA LEU A 499 -7.20 -22.57 -3.03
C LEU A 499 -6.99 -24.08 -3.13
N LEU A 500 -6.50 -24.55 -4.28
CA LEU A 500 -6.16 -25.95 -4.52
C LEU A 500 -4.63 -26.15 -4.49
N PRO A 501 -4.15 -27.29 -3.96
CA PRO A 501 -2.74 -27.63 -4.06
C PRO A 501 -2.34 -27.79 -5.53
N GLY A 502 -1.14 -27.31 -5.87
CA GLY A 502 -0.53 -27.52 -7.18
C GLY A 502 0.23 -28.85 -7.25
N PHE A 503 1.35 -28.85 -7.99
CA PHE A 503 2.23 -30.01 -8.07
C PHE A 503 2.95 -30.26 -6.74
N THR A 504 3.08 -31.53 -6.36
CA THR A 504 3.71 -31.96 -5.11
C THR A 504 5.22 -32.21 -5.25
N SER A 505 5.70 -32.55 -6.44
CA SER A 505 7.13 -32.78 -6.70
C SER A 505 7.94 -31.51 -6.52
N GLU A 506 9.20 -31.62 -6.09
CA GLU A 506 10.07 -30.47 -5.83
C GLU A 506 10.23 -29.56 -7.08
N ARG A 507 10.46 -30.18 -8.25
CA ARG A 507 10.51 -29.46 -9.54
C ARG A 507 9.16 -28.86 -9.92
N GLY A 508 8.06 -29.57 -9.64
CA GLY A 508 6.70 -29.09 -9.90
C GLY A 508 6.32 -27.89 -9.04
N ARG A 509 6.66 -27.90 -7.74
CA ARG A 509 6.40 -26.78 -6.81
C ARG A 509 7.09 -25.48 -7.20
N LYS A 510 8.25 -25.57 -7.86
CA LYS A 510 8.90 -24.37 -8.44
C LYS A 510 8.00 -23.69 -9.46
N VAL A 511 7.30 -24.46 -10.29
CA VAL A 511 6.46 -23.98 -11.39
C VAL A 511 5.01 -23.73 -10.99
N MET A 512 4.44 -24.56 -10.13
CA MET A 512 3.05 -24.40 -9.68
C MET A 512 2.86 -25.15 -8.37
N SER A 513 3.04 -24.46 -7.25
CA SER A 513 2.74 -25.00 -5.92
C SER A 513 1.27 -24.83 -5.53
N GLN A 514 0.56 -23.92 -6.19
CA GLN A 514 -0.83 -23.60 -5.90
C GLN A 514 -1.58 -23.26 -7.19
N PHE A 515 -2.81 -23.75 -7.30
CA PHE A 515 -3.76 -23.43 -8.35
C PHE A 515 -5.04 -22.91 -7.70
N ALA A 516 -5.56 -21.77 -8.17
CA ALA A 516 -6.68 -21.11 -7.52
C ALA A 516 -7.68 -20.55 -8.54
N PRO A 517 -8.69 -21.33 -8.96
CA PRO A 517 -9.80 -20.78 -9.74
C PRO A 517 -10.54 -19.72 -8.92
N TYR A 518 -11.02 -18.67 -9.59
CA TYR A 518 -11.72 -17.57 -8.94
C TYR A 518 -12.89 -17.04 -9.76
N LEU A 519 -13.84 -16.47 -9.02
CA LEU A 519 -14.96 -15.70 -9.53
C LEU A 519 -14.87 -14.29 -8.96
N ALA A 520 -15.17 -13.29 -9.78
CA ALA A 520 -15.16 -11.91 -9.32
C ALA A 520 -16.37 -11.12 -9.83
N LEU A 521 -16.81 -10.16 -9.00
CA LEU A 521 -17.89 -9.23 -9.31
C LEU A 521 -17.42 -7.82 -8.92
N ASP A 522 -17.39 -6.95 -9.92
CA ASP A 522 -16.95 -5.57 -9.78
C ASP A 522 -18.11 -4.62 -10.10
N LEU A 523 -18.29 -3.59 -9.27
CA LEU A 523 -19.30 -2.55 -9.45
C LEU A 523 -18.62 -1.19 -9.41
N GLY A 524 -19.15 -0.20 -10.12
CA GLY A 524 -18.75 1.17 -9.85
C GLY A 524 -19.59 2.22 -10.55
N ALA A 525 -19.39 3.46 -10.13
CA ALA A 525 -20.11 4.61 -10.62
C ALA A 525 -19.21 5.84 -10.62
N VAL A 526 -19.35 6.66 -11.66
CA VAL A 526 -18.73 7.98 -11.79
C VAL A 526 -19.85 9.00 -11.92
N ALA A 527 -19.78 10.09 -11.16
CA ALA A 527 -20.77 11.15 -11.22
C ALA A 527 -20.74 11.82 -12.59
N ASN A 528 -21.91 12.02 -13.19
CA ASN A 528 -22.04 12.73 -14.45
C ASN A 528 -22.19 14.23 -14.18
N ASP A 529 -21.23 15.02 -14.63
CA ASP A 529 -21.23 16.47 -14.56
C ASP A 529 -20.52 17.01 -15.81
N VAL A 530 -21.26 17.04 -16.92
CA VAL A 530 -20.77 17.47 -18.23
C VAL A 530 -20.20 18.89 -18.15
N SER A 531 -20.79 19.74 -17.30
CA SER A 531 -20.33 21.12 -17.11
C SER A 531 -18.90 21.20 -16.56
N LYS A 532 -18.46 20.17 -15.83
CA LYS A 532 -17.12 19.99 -15.24
C LYS A 532 -16.31 18.88 -15.89
N ASN A 533 -16.54 18.61 -17.18
CA ASN A 533 -15.80 17.61 -17.94
C ASN A 533 -15.82 16.20 -17.31
N SER A 534 -16.95 15.82 -16.69
CA SER A 534 -17.15 14.52 -16.03
C SER A 534 -18.21 13.74 -16.80
N PHE A 535 -17.78 12.79 -17.63
CA PHE A 535 -18.66 11.92 -18.42
C PHE A 535 -18.91 10.63 -17.63
N GLY A 536 -19.88 10.73 -16.72
CA GLY A 536 -20.17 9.70 -15.73
C GLY A 536 -21.01 8.53 -16.25
N GLY A 537 -21.24 7.57 -15.37
CA GLY A 537 -22.00 6.35 -15.63
C GLY A 537 -21.69 5.26 -14.61
N SER A 538 -22.47 4.19 -14.63
CA SER A 538 -22.21 2.98 -13.82
C SER A 538 -21.80 1.79 -14.69
N LEU A 539 -20.96 0.91 -14.13
CA LEU A 539 -20.55 -0.36 -14.70
C LEU A 539 -20.71 -1.48 -13.68
N VAL A 540 -21.15 -2.64 -14.17
CA VAL A 540 -21.10 -3.91 -13.45
C VAL A 540 -20.39 -4.93 -14.32
N GLY A 541 -19.34 -5.53 -13.79
CA GLY A 541 -18.50 -6.50 -14.48
C GLY A 541 -18.39 -7.81 -13.70
N ALA A 542 -18.30 -8.93 -14.41
CA ALA A 542 -18.05 -10.23 -13.83
C ALA A 542 -16.85 -10.90 -14.51
N THR A 543 -16.07 -11.63 -13.72
CA THR A 543 -14.86 -12.32 -14.17
C THR A 543 -14.85 -13.76 -13.68
N LEU A 544 -14.41 -14.66 -14.54
CA LEU A 544 -14.05 -16.03 -14.21
C LEU A 544 -12.60 -16.25 -14.65
N GLY A 545 -11.77 -16.83 -13.79
CA GLY A 545 -10.37 -17.06 -14.10
C GLY A 545 -9.70 -18.03 -13.14
N PHE A 546 -8.38 -18.13 -13.26
CA PHE A 546 -7.55 -18.83 -12.28
C PHE A 546 -6.21 -18.14 -12.09
N HIS A 547 -5.70 -18.24 -10.87
CA HIS A 547 -4.34 -17.91 -10.50
C HIS A 547 -3.55 -19.22 -10.36
N ALA A 548 -2.39 -19.32 -10.99
CA ALA A 548 -1.43 -20.40 -10.77
C ALA A 548 -0.11 -19.81 -10.29
N SER A 549 0.37 -20.21 -9.12
CA SER A 549 1.58 -19.67 -8.52
C SER A 549 2.52 -20.77 -8.07
N GLY A 550 3.81 -20.58 -8.36
CA GLY A 550 4.94 -21.38 -7.88
C GLY A 550 5.99 -20.49 -7.20
N GLN A 551 7.15 -21.06 -6.92
CA GLN A 551 8.28 -20.29 -6.36
C GLN A 551 8.85 -19.29 -7.37
N ILE A 552 8.91 -19.67 -8.66
CA ILE A 552 9.54 -18.87 -9.71
C ILE A 552 8.54 -18.34 -10.75
N THR A 553 7.28 -18.70 -10.67
CA THR A 553 6.26 -18.47 -11.70
C THR A 553 4.96 -17.98 -11.08
N GLU A 554 4.29 -17.07 -11.77
CA GLU A 554 2.95 -16.61 -11.43
C GLU A 554 2.19 -16.37 -12.73
N VAL A 555 1.00 -16.97 -12.86
CA VAL A 555 0.16 -16.89 -14.05
C VAL A 555 -1.27 -16.57 -13.62
N ASP A 556 -1.86 -15.54 -14.22
CA ASP A 556 -3.29 -15.24 -14.12
C ASP A 556 -3.88 -15.32 -15.52
N VAL A 557 -4.98 -16.06 -15.65
CA VAL A 557 -5.76 -16.15 -16.88
C VAL A 557 -7.22 -15.93 -16.52
N SER A 558 -7.87 -15.01 -17.23
CA SER A 558 -9.24 -14.67 -16.93
C SER A 558 -10.04 -14.23 -18.14
N TYR A 559 -11.34 -14.44 -18.05
CA TYR A 559 -12.33 -13.91 -18.97
C TYR A 559 -13.30 -13.02 -18.19
N SER A 560 -13.42 -11.78 -18.62
CA SER A 560 -14.27 -10.78 -17.98
C SER A 560 -15.31 -10.24 -18.95
N ASN A 561 -16.53 -9.98 -18.48
CA ASN A 561 -17.58 -9.38 -19.30
C ASN A 561 -18.39 -8.35 -18.50
N ILE A 562 -18.96 -7.37 -19.20
CA ILE A 562 -19.87 -6.37 -18.61
C ILE A 562 -21.28 -6.96 -18.55
N LEU A 563 -21.85 -6.96 -17.34
CA LEU A 563 -23.23 -7.35 -17.09
C LEU A 563 -24.20 -6.19 -17.29
N ASN A 564 -23.81 -4.99 -16.86
CA ASN A 564 -24.64 -3.79 -16.98
C ASN A 564 -23.78 -2.53 -17.17
N ALA A 565 -24.27 -1.59 -17.98
CA ALA A 565 -23.64 -0.29 -18.22
C ALA A 565 -24.72 0.78 -18.45
N SER A 566 -24.54 1.96 -17.84
CA SER A 566 -25.50 3.08 -17.96
C SER A 566 -25.60 3.65 -19.38
N ILE A 567 -24.52 3.60 -20.16
CA ILE A 567 -24.46 4.11 -21.54
C ILE A 567 -23.98 2.97 -22.45
N PRO A 568 -24.56 2.80 -23.65
CA PRO A 568 -24.08 1.80 -24.60
C PRO A 568 -22.58 1.97 -24.88
N ILE A 569 -21.81 0.96 -24.50
CA ILE A 569 -20.37 0.92 -24.75
C ILE A 569 -20.17 0.71 -26.26
N GLU A 570 -19.21 1.42 -26.87
CA GLU A 570 -18.86 1.25 -28.28
C GLU A 570 -18.62 -0.22 -28.61
N LYS A 571 -19.14 -0.70 -29.75
CA LYS A 571 -19.03 -2.11 -30.18
C LYS A 571 -17.58 -2.63 -30.12
N GLY A 572 -16.59 -1.78 -30.39
CA GLY A 572 -15.17 -2.13 -30.32
C GLY A 572 -14.67 -2.46 -28.90
N ASN A 573 -15.31 -1.97 -27.85
CA ASN A 573 -14.97 -2.20 -26.44
C ASN A 573 -16.01 -3.09 -25.71
N ARG A 574 -17.03 -3.60 -26.43
CA ARG A 574 -18.21 -4.32 -25.88
C ARG A 574 -18.11 -5.85 -25.90
N VAL A 575 -16.92 -6.42 -26.10
CA VAL A 575 -16.74 -7.88 -26.22
C VAL A 575 -15.98 -8.39 -25.02
N GLY A 576 -16.43 -9.52 -24.45
CA GLY A 576 -15.78 -10.17 -23.32
C GLY A 576 -14.26 -10.24 -23.49
N VAL A 577 -13.56 -9.82 -22.46
CA VAL A 577 -12.13 -9.55 -22.47
C VAL A 577 -11.40 -10.75 -21.88
N PHE A 578 -10.62 -11.41 -22.72
CA PHE A 578 -9.63 -12.38 -22.26
C PHE A 578 -8.36 -11.65 -21.84
N GLN A 579 -7.93 -11.89 -20.61
CA GLN A 579 -6.73 -11.36 -19.99
C GLN A 579 -5.80 -12.50 -19.61
N MET A 580 -4.51 -12.30 -19.83
CA MET A 580 -3.46 -13.22 -19.42
C MET A 580 -2.29 -12.41 -18.91
N ARG A 581 -1.75 -12.79 -17.77
CA ARG A 581 -0.50 -12.29 -17.19
C ARG A 581 0.36 -13.48 -16.82
N ALA A 582 1.63 -13.43 -17.18
CA ALA A 582 2.64 -14.38 -16.74
C ALA A 582 3.84 -13.62 -16.17
N LEU A 583 4.41 -14.13 -15.08
CA LEU A 583 5.56 -13.55 -14.40
C LEU A 583 6.53 -14.67 -14.02
N LEU A 584 7.81 -14.41 -14.23
CA LEU A 584 8.94 -15.25 -13.86
C LEU A 584 9.84 -14.49 -12.87
N ARG A 585 10.36 -15.20 -11.86
CA ARG A 585 11.28 -14.68 -10.84
C ARG A 585 12.60 -15.45 -10.89
N PHE A 586 13.71 -14.73 -10.85
CA PHE A 586 15.07 -15.27 -10.93
C PHE A 586 15.93 -14.84 -9.75
#